data_AF-A0A929BG22-F1
#
_entry.id   AF-A0A929BG22-F1
#
_cell.length_a   1.000
_cell.length_b   1.000
_cell.length_c   1.000
_cell.angle_alpha   90.00
_cell.angle_beta   90.00
_cell.angle_gamma   90.00
#
_symmetry.space_group_name_H-M   'P 1'
#
loop_
_entity.id
_entity.type
_entity.pdbx_description
1 polymer ?
#
loop_
_entity_poly.entity_id
_entity_poly.type
_entity_poly.pdbx_seq_one_letter_code
_entity_poly.pdbx_strand_id
1 'polypeptide(L)'
;MLPKFLIADNSQELPEKVFIVHTKEPRYIVESDIEDFNTDQKIYWLDKPITDNSVISQLLKEAEQFFDTELDSQDELFDETFNKN
;
A
#
# COMPACT_ATOMS: atom_id res chain seq x y z
N MET A 1 -4.65 -8.94 -16.59
CA MET A 1 -5.28 -7.70 -16.08
C MET A 1 -4.44 -7.20 -14.91
N LEU A 2 -4.39 -5.89 -14.67
CA LEU A 2 -3.61 -5.32 -13.57
C LEU A 2 -4.30 -5.60 -12.21
N PRO A 3 -3.56 -6.04 -11.17
CA PRO A 3 -4.11 -6.28 -9.82
C PRO A 3 -4.71 -5.02 -9.18
N LYS A 4 -5.66 -5.20 -8.26
CA LYS A 4 -6.37 -4.07 -7.59
C LYS A 4 -5.40 -3.21 -6.77
N PHE A 5 -4.53 -3.85 -6.00
CA PHE A 5 -3.52 -3.20 -5.16
C PHE A 5 -2.12 -3.65 -5.59
N LEU A 6 -1.16 -2.75 -5.44
CA LEU A 6 0.27 -2.98 -5.66
C LEU A 6 1.04 -2.19 -4.61
N ILE A 7 2.13 -2.75 -4.10
CA ILE A 7 3.14 -2.01 -3.35
C ILE A 7 4.12 -1.38 -4.35
N ALA A 8 4.43 -0.12 -4.15
CA ALA A 8 5.44 0.64 -4.88
C ALA A 8 6.41 1.27 -3.88
N ASP A 9 7.68 1.34 -4.28
CA ASP A 9 8.77 1.87 -3.46
C ASP A 9 9.57 2.90 -4.27
N ASN A 10 10.04 3.95 -3.60
CA ASN A 10 11.00 4.92 -4.11
C ASN A 10 12.05 5.26 -3.05
N SER A 11 12.59 4.23 -2.40
CA SER A 11 13.56 4.32 -1.31
C SER A 11 14.84 5.10 -1.63
N GLN A 12 15.16 5.34 -2.91
CA GLN A 12 16.28 6.21 -3.31
C GLN A 12 16.03 7.69 -3.01
N GLU A 13 14.77 8.14 -3.08
CA GLU A 13 14.38 9.52 -2.80
C GLU A 13 13.68 9.65 -1.43
N LEU A 14 12.90 8.63 -1.05
CA LEU A 14 12.08 8.58 0.16
C LEU A 14 12.30 7.24 0.87
N PRO A 15 13.43 7.05 1.57
CA PRO A 15 13.82 5.76 2.16
C PRO A 15 12.86 5.24 3.23
N GLU A 16 12.12 6.12 3.87
CA GLU A 16 11.20 5.80 4.98
C GLU A 16 9.75 5.66 4.50
N LYS A 17 9.47 5.83 3.20
CA LYS A 17 8.10 5.86 2.67
C LYS A 17 7.82 4.71 1.72
N VAL A 18 6.59 4.22 1.80
CA VAL A 18 6.03 3.21 0.89
C VAL A 18 4.76 3.74 0.25
N PHE A 19 4.45 3.24 -0.95
CA PHE A 19 3.30 3.68 -1.72
C PHE A 19 2.38 2.49 -2.05
N ILE A 20 1.11 2.58 -1.68
CA ILE A 20 0.09 1.62 -2.08
C ILE A 20 -0.69 2.18 -3.26
N VAL A 21 -0.61 1.50 -4.39
CA VAL A 21 -1.28 1.90 -5.64
C VAL A 21 -2.60 1.14 -5.77
N HIS A 22 -3.72 1.87 -5.74
CA HIS A 22 -5.04 1.33 -6.04
C HIS A 22 -5.43 1.63 -7.50
N THR A 23 -5.58 0.57 -8.29
CA THR A 23 -5.62 0.67 -9.75
C THR A 23 -7.04 0.57 -10.33
N LYS A 24 -8.02 0.31 -9.45
CA LYS A 24 -9.46 0.27 -9.78
C LYS A 24 -10.11 1.58 -9.36
N GLU A 25 -11.28 1.89 -9.92
CA GLU A 25 -11.99 3.11 -9.54
C GLU A 25 -12.53 3.01 -8.11
N PRO A 26 -12.32 4.03 -7.26
CA PRO A 26 -11.53 5.26 -7.52
C PRO A 26 -10.01 4.97 -7.54
N ARG A 27 -9.27 5.47 -8.53
CA ARG A 27 -7.82 5.24 -8.62
C ARG A 27 -7.07 6.25 -7.77
N TYR A 28 -6.23 5.76 -6.88
CA TYR A 28 -5.44 6.59 -5.96
C TYR A 28 -4.15 5.89 -5.57
N ILE A 29 -3.25 6.67 -4.98
CA ILE A 29 -2.02 6.18 -4.34
C ILE A 29 -2.04 6.65 -2.89
N VAL A 30 -1.70 5.79 -1.96
CA VAL A 30 -1.48 6.15 -0.55
C VAL A 30 0.01 6.11 -0.28
N GLU A 31 0.57 7.23 0.15
CA GLU A 31 1.90 7.28 0.77
C GLU A 31 1.74 7.06 2.27
N SER A 32 2.58 6.22 2.85
CA SER A 32 2.66 6.00 4.29
C SER A 32 4.11 5.76 4.70
N ASP A 33 4.34 5.70 6.01
CA ASP A 33 5.58 5.17 6.54
C ASP A 33 5.72 3.66 6.25
N ILE A 34 6.95 3.19 6.04
CA ILE A 34 7.24 1.77 5.81
C ILE A 34 7.17 0.96 7.12
N GLU A 35 7.45 1.58 8.27
CA GLU A 35 7.40 0.90 9.57
C GLU A 35 5.98 0.87 10.16
N ASP A 36 5.18 1.91 9.89
CA ASP A 36 3.79 2.00 10.35
C ASP A 36 2.92 2.66 9.28
N PHE A 37 2.09 1.85 8.61
CA PHE A 37 1.17 2.30 7.57
C PHE A 37 0.21 3.39 8.07
N ASN A 38 -0.12 3.43 9.36
CA ASN A 38 -1.03 4.43 9.94
C ASN A 38 -0.40 5.80 10.17
N THR A 39 0.91 5.91 9.99
CA THR A 39 1.66 7.15 10.20
C THR A 39 1.92 7.87 8.86
N ASP A 40 1.78 9.20 8.87
CA ASP A 40 2.01 10.10 7.72
C ASP A 40 1.22 9.76 6.44
N GLN A 41 0.02 9.20 6.59
CA GLN A 41 -0.83 8.82 5.46
C GLN A 41 -1.20 10.03 4.58
N LYS A 42 -0.90 9.92 3.29
CA LYS A 42 -1.29 10.94 2.29
C LYS A 42 -1.84 10.28 1.04
N ILE A 43 -3.04 10.71 0.65
CA ILE A 43 -3.73 10.18 -0.54
C ILE A 43 -3.50 11.10 -1.74
N TYR A 44 -3.02 10.50 -2.83
CA TYR A 44 -2.91 11.11 -4.15
C TYR A 44 -3.99 10.53 -5.06
N TRP A 45 -5.00 11.32 -5.37
CA TRP A 45 -6.07 10.92 -6.28
C TRP A 45 -5.60 11.01 -7.74
N LEU A 46 -5.75 9.92 -8.48
CA LEU A 46 -5.49 9.89 -9.93
C LEU A 46 -6.76 10.23 -10.73
N ASP A 47 -7.93 9.98 -10.13
CA ASP A 47 -9.24 10.34 -10.66
C ASP A 47 -9.83 11.56 -9.90
N LYS A 48 -11.14 11.76 -9.99
CA LYS A 48 -11.84 12.79 -9.21
C LYS A 48 -11.67 12.51 -7.71
N PRO A 49 -11.26 13.52 -6.92
CA PRO A 49 -11.07 13.35 -5.49
C PRO A 49 -12.41 13.05 -4.82
N ILE A 50 -12.40 12.06 -3.92
CA ILE A 50 -13.51 11.77 -3.02
C ILE A 50 -13.35 12.65 -1.79
N THR A 51 -14.45 13.24 -1.32
CA THR A 51 -14.48 14.11 -0.13
C THR A 51 -15.24 13.49 1.03
N ASP A 52 -15.82 12.30 0.84
CA ASP A 52 -16.53 11.59 1.90
C ASP A 52 -15.52 10.87 2.81
N ASN A 53 -15.39 11.37 4.03
CA ASN A 53 -14.46 10.82 5.02
C ASN A 53 -14.75 9.35 5.35
N SER A 54 -16.00 8.89 5.30
CA SER A 54 -16.34 7.49 5.59
C SER A 54 -15.77 6.55 4.53
N VAL A 55 -15.87 6.96 3.26
CA VAL A 55 -15.31 6.22 2.13
C VAL A 55 -13.79 6.26 2.17
N ILE A 56 -13.20 7.43 2.46
CA ILE A 56 -11.74 7.57 2.59
C ILE A 56 -11.18 6.65 3.67
N SER A 57 -11.80 6.63 4.86
CA SER A 57 -11.38 5.74 5.95
C SER A 57 -11.48 4.27 5.56
N GLN A 58 -12.51 3.89 4.79
CA GLN A 58 -12.64 2.52 4.29
C GLN A 58 -11.54 2.17 3.27
N LEU A 59 -11.22 3.08 2.35
CA LEU A 59 -10.16 2.88 1.36
C LEU A 59 -8.78 2.75 2.01
N LEU A 60 -8.48 3.59 3.01
CA LEU A 60 -7.24 3.51 3.78
C LEU A 60 -7.14 2.19 4.54
N LYS A 61 -8.24 1.75 5.17
CA LYS A 61 -8.28 0.45 5.86
C LYS A 61 -8.07 -0.73 4.90
N GLU A 62 -8.64 -0.68 3.69
CA GLU A 62 -8.39 -1.71 2.68
C GLU A 62 -6.93 -1.72 2.21
N ALA A 63 -6.31 -0.54 2.09
CA ALA A 63 -4.89 -0.42 1.73
C ALA A 63 -3.96 -0.95 2.83
N GLU A 64 -4.25 -0.65 4.10
CA GLU A 64 -3.55 -1.17 5.27
C GLU A 64 -3.60 -2.69 5.31
N GLN A 65 -4.81 -3.27 5.22
CA GLN A 65 -4.99 -4.72 5.22
C GLN A 65 -4.23 -5.41 4.09
N PHE A 66 -4.18 -4.79 2.92
CA PHE A 66 -3.37 -5.29 1.81
C PHE A 66 -1.88 -5.22 2.11
N PHE A 67 -1.40 -4.10 2.65
CA PHE A 67 0.02 -3.93 2.99
C PHE A 67 0.49 -5.00 3.98
N ASP A 68 -0.24 -5.20 5.08
CA ASP A 68 0.08 -6.21 6.09
C ASP A 68 0.12 -7.61 5.49
N THR A 69 -0.93 -7.98 4.73
CA THR A 69 -1.04 -9.32 4.12
C THR A 69 0.07 -9.57 3.08
N GLU A 70 0.44 -8.55 2.32
CA GLU A 70 1.47 -8.66 1.29
C GLU A 70 2.88 -8.73 1.91
N LEU A 71 3.14 -8.04 3.03
CA LEU A 71 4.38 -8.19 3.79
C LEU A 71 4.50 -9.60 4.38
N ASP A 72 3.44 -10.10 5.02
CA ASP A 72 3.42 -11.48 5.55
C ASP A 72 3.71 -12.50 4.43
N SER A 73 3.10 -12.31 3.25
CA SER A 73 3.34 -13.18 2.09
C SER A 73 4.78 -13.09 1.56
N GLN A 74 5.43 -11.93 1.65
CA GLN A 74 6.83 -11.77 1.23
C GLN A 74 7.79 -12.42 2.24
N ASP A 75 7.51 -12.31 3.53
CA ASP A 75 8.27 -12.96 4.59
C ASP A 75 8.17 -14.50 4.48
N GLU A 76 6.96 -15.03 4.28
CA GLU A 76 6.76 -16.47 4.03
C GLU A 76 7.54 -16.94 2.79
N LEU A 77 7.50 -16.17 1.69
CA LEU A 77 8.24 -16.50 0.46
C LEU A 77 9.75 -16.48 0.68
N PHE A 78 10.26 -15.52 1.46
CA PHE A 78 11.68 -15.45 1.82
C PHE A 78 12.10 -16.67 2.63
N ASP A 79 11.34 -17.02 3.67
CA ASP A 79 11.61 -18.20 4.49
C ASP A 79 11.57 -19.49 3.67
N GLU A 80 10.59 -19.66 2.78
CA GLU A 80 10.52 -20.83 1.91
C GLU A 80 11.70 -20.93 0.94
N THR A 81 12.19 -19.79 0.45
CA THR A 81 13.26 -19.74 -0.56
C THR A 81 14.64 -19.93 0.06
N PHE A 82 14.88 -19.39 1.25
CA PHE A 82 16.21 -19.32 1.84
C PHE A 82 16.43 -20.26 3.04
N ASN A 83 15.38 -20.72 3.73
CA ASN A 83 15.50 -21.64 4.86
C ASN A 83 15.33 -23.13 4.49
N LYS A 84 15.10 -23.47 3.21
CA LYS A 84 15.04 -24.86 2.71
C LYS A 84 16.39 -25.44 2.23
N ASN A 85 17.52 -24.76 2.49
CA ASN A 85 18.88 -25.27 2.20
C ASN A 85 19.66 -25.65 3.46
#